data_AF-A0A090T916-F1
#
_entry.id   AF-A0A090T916-F1
#
_cell.length_a   1.000
_cell.length_b   1.000
_cell.length_c   1.000
_cell.angle_alpha   90.00
_cell.angle_beta   90.00
_cell.angle_gamma   90.00
#
_symmetry.space_group_name_H-M   'P 1'
#
loop_
_entity.id
_entity.type
_entity.pdbx_description
1 polymer ?
#
loop_
_entity_poly.entity_id
_entity_poly.type
_entity_poly.pdbx_seq_one_letter_code
_entity_poly.pdbx_strand_id
1 'polypeptide(L)'
;MARMKAIEAAVAVLKKEGVHIAFGVPGAAINPMYAAMKALGGIEHVLARHVEGASHMAEGFTRTDQDNIGVCIGTSGPAGTDMITGLYSASADSIPILCITGQAPRARLHKEDFQAVDIESIAKPVTKWATTVLEPAQVPRAFQKAFHIMRSGRPGPVLIDLPLDVQLAEIEFDIDSYEPLAAFKPSASREQVEKALDMLAASEKPVIVSGGGVINAGASDLLQQFAELTGVPVIPTLMGWALSLMIMNSWLAWLGYKRRIVTVTGRCLIPILCLESVIALPIDTPGLSTFTLKAESLFILILNPRRLAVCSARISVLFPMRKQRLS
;
A
#
# COMPACT_ATOMS: atom_id res chain seq x y z
N MET A 1 -0.83 0.87 -36.45
CA MET A 1 -0.52 0.26 -35.14
C MET A 1 0.41 -0.92 -35.37
N ALA A 2 1.41 -1.12 -34.51
CA ALA A 2 2.30 -2.27 -34.64
C ALA A 2 1.57 -3.55 -34.22
N ARG A 3 1.83 -4.66 -34.93
CA ARG A 3 1.42 -5.99 -34.47
C ARG A 3 2.50 -6.57 -33.57
N MET A 4 2.11 -7.01 -32.39
CA MET A 4 3.00 -7.61 -31.40
C MET A 4 2.24 -8.61 -30.52
N LYS A 5 2.94 -9.46 -29.77
CA LYS A 5 2.27 -10.33 -28.81
C LYS A 5 1.70 -9.52 -27.65
N ALA A 6 0.55 -9.94 -27.12
CA ALA A 6 -0.07 -9.28 -25.98
C ALA A 6 0.87 -9.15 -24.78
N ILE A 7 1.73 -10.15 -24.54
CA ILE A 7 2.70 -10.11 -23.45
C ILE A 7 3.86 -9.12 -23.69
N GLU A 8 4.24 -8.86 -24.94
CA GLU A 8 5.25 -7.85 -25.27
C GLU A 8 4.69 -6.45 -25.01
N ALA A 9 3.42 -6.23 -25.33
CA ALA A 9 2.72 -4.99 -24.97
C ALA A 9 2.64 -4.79 -23.44
N ALA A 10 2.39 -5.85 -22.67
CA ALA A 10 2.42 -5.79 -21.19
C ALA A 10 3.79 -5.35 -20.66
N VAL A 11 4.87 -5.92 -21.17
CA VAL A 11 6.25 -5.55 -20.78
C VAL A 11 6.57 -4.11 -21.18
N ALA A 12 6.11 -3.66 -22.36
CA ALA A 12 6.26 -2.26 -22.76
C ALA A 12 5.51 -1.30 -21.82
N VAL A 13 4.29 -1.67 -21.40
CA VAL A 13 3.51 -0.92 -20.40
C VAL A 13 4.22 -0.88 -19.06
N LEU A 14 4.73 -2.01 -18.55
CA LEU A 14 5.51 -2.05 -17.30
C LEU A 14 6.67 -1.05 -17.31
N LYS A 15 7.41 -0.97 -18.42
CA LYS A 15 8.52 -0.01 -18.60
C LYS A 15 8.03 1.44 -18.60
N LYS A 16 6.97 1.74 -19.35
CA LYS A 16 6.34 3.10 -19.40
C LYS A 16 5.83 3.52 -18.02
N GLU A 17 5.45 2.57 -17.18
CA GLU A 17 4.99 2.77 -15.80
C GLU A 17 6.11 2.85 -14.76
N GLY A 18 7.39 2.77 -15.19
CA GLY A 18 8.56 2.95 -14.33
C GLY A 18 9.15 1.67 -13.74
N VAL A 19 8.62 0.50 -14.10
CA VAL A 19 9.16 -0.78 -13.64
C VAL A 19 10.50 -1.05 -14.31
N HIS A 20 11.53 -1.21 -13.49
CA HIS A 20 12.90 -1.52 -13.92
C HIS A 20 13.47 -2.78 -13.23
N ILE A 21 12.77 -3.32 -12.24
CA ILE A 21 13.13 -4.56 -11.55
C ILE A 21 11.89 -5.40 -11.29
N ALA A 22 12.01 -6.72 -11.42
CA ALA A 22 11.00 -7.69 -11.08
C ALA A 22 11.61 -8.88 -10.32
N PHE A 23 10.84 -9.44 -9.41
CA PHE A 23 11.22 -10.58 -8.57
C PHE A 23 10.38 -11.78 -8.98
N GLY A 24 10.96 -12.97 -9.07
CA GLY A 24 10.13 -14.09 -9.52
C GLY A 24 10.79 -15.44 -9.56
N VAL A 25 9.96 -16.42 -9.90
CA VAL A 25 10.37 -17.80 -10.19
C VAL A 25 9.72 -18.20 -11.52
N PRO A 26 10.50 -18.51 -12.57
CA PRO A 26 9.97 -18.84 -13.88
C PRO A 26 9.26 -20.20 -13.89
N GLY A 27 8.40 -20.40 -14.89
CA GLY A 27 7.75 -21.68 -15.16
C GLY A 27 6.99 -21.66 -16.49
N ALA A 28 6.56 -22.83 -16.95
CA ALA A 28 6.06 -23.03 -18.31
C ALA A 28 4.94 -22.05 -18.71
N ALA A 29 3.99 -21.80 -17.80
CA ALA A 29 2.82 -20.96 -18.09
C ALA A 29 3.14 -19.46 -18.18
N ILE A 30 4.29 -18.99 -17.69
CA ILE A 30 4.70 -17.58 -17.71
C ILE A 30 5.95 -17.31 -18.57
N ASN A 31 6.51 -18.35 -19.20
CA ASN A 31 7.67 -18.23 -20.08
C ASN A 31 7.53 -17.16 -21.19
N PRO A 32 6.35 -16.92 -21.80
CA PRO A 32 6.22 -15.82 -22.76
C PRO A 32 6.58 -14.45 -22.17
N MET A 33 6.28 -14.21 -20.89
CA MET A 33 6.65 -12.96 -20.22
C MET A 33 8.16 -12.84 -20.05
N TYR A 34 8.83 -13.90 -19.58
CA TYR A 34 10.29 -13.92 -19.44
C TYR A 34 10.99 -13.75 -20.81
N ALA A 35 10.45 -14.35 -21.87
CA ALA A 35 10.94 -14.16 -23.22
C ALA A 35 10.80 -12.70 -23.69
N ALA A 36 9.65 -12.06 -23.44
CA ALA A 36 9.41 -10.67 -23.78
C ALA A 36 10.29 -9.69 -22.97
N MET A 37 10.47 -9.93 -21.66
CA MET A 37 11.38 -9.15 -20.80
C MET A 37 12.82 -9.22 -21.32
N LYS A 38 13.28 -10.42 -21.70
CA LYS A 38 14.62 -10.61 -22.27
C LYS A 38 14.78 -9.89 -23.62
N ALA A 39 13.77 -9.96 -24.48
CA ALA A 39 13.82 -9.38 -25.82
C ALA A 39 13.76 -7.84 -25.80
N LEU A 40 12.90 -7.26 -24.97
CA LEU A 40 12.69 -5.81 -24.89
C LEU A 40 13.67 -5.10 -23.95
N GLY A 41 14.29 -5.83 -23.01
CA GLY A 41 15.23 -5.30 -22.02
C GLY A 41 14.64 -4.22 -21.11
N GLY A 42 15.46 -3.70 -20.19
CA GLY A 42 15.10 -2.59 -19.30
C GLY A 42 14.31 -2.98 -18.04
N ILE A 43 14.03 -4.27 -17.84
CA ILE A 43 13.56 -4.81 -16.56
C ILE A 43 14.53 -5.89 -16.12
N GLU A 44 15.23 -5.64 -15.01
CA GLU A 44 16.09 -6.63 -14.37
C GLU A 44 15.25 -7.68 -13.64
N HIS A 45 15.67 -8.94 -13.72
CA HIS A 45 14.99 -10.02 -13.02
C HIS A 45 15.86 -10.56 -11.90
N VAL A 46 15.33 -10.54 -10.67
CA VAL A 46 15.94 -11.20 -9.53
C VAL A 46 15.24 -12.53 -9.29
N LEU A 47 15.97 -13.62 -9.56
CA LEU A 47 15.49 -14.97 -9.33
C LEU A 47 15.43 -15.28 -7.84
N ALA A 48 14.22 -15.50 -7.33
CA ALA A 48 14.02 -16.01 -5.99
C ALA A 48 14.17 -17.54 -5.94
N ARG A 49 14.30 -18.09 -4.73
CA ARG A 49 14.32 -19.53 -4.48
C ARG A 49 12.98 -20.08 -3.97
N HIS A 50 12.01 -19.20 -3.76
CA HIS A 50 10.62 -19.48 -3.41
C HIS A 50 9.78 -18.27 -3.84
N VAL A 51 8.59 -18.49 -4.40
CA VAL A 51 7.66 -17.44 -4.82
C VAL A 51 7.20 -16.55 -3.65
N GLU A 52 6.98 -17.10 -2.45
CA GLU A 52 6.72 -16.28 -1.26
C GLU A 52 7.90 -15.32 -0.96
N GLY A 53 9.14 -15.78 -1.16
CA GLY A 53 10.30 -14.90 -1.08
C GLY A 53 10.26 -13.78 -2.11
N ALA A 54 9.86 -14.08 -3.36
CA ALA A 54 9.71 -13.07 -4.41
C ALA A 54 8.62 -12.03 -4.10
N SER A 55 7.48 -12.45 -3.53
CA SER A 55 6.40 -11.52 -3.16
C SER A 55 6.82 -10.59 -2.02
N HIS A 56 7.54 -11.11 -1.01
CA HIS A 56 8.10 -10.28 0.06
C HIS A 56 9.25 -9.38 -0.41
N MET A 57 10.03 -9.79 -1.41
CA MET A 57 11.04 -8.91 -2.04
C MET A 57 10.37 -7.75 -2.79
N ALA A 58 9.29 -8.02 -3.54
CA ALA A 58 8.50 -6.97 -4.19
C ALA A 58 7.93 -6.00 -3.14
N GLU A 59 7.41 -6.52 -2.04
CA GLU A 59 6.88 -5.70 -0.95
C GLU A 59 7.97 -4.84 -0.28
N GLY A 60 9.12 -5.45 0.02
CA GLY A 60 10.27 -4.73 0.56
C GLY A 60 10.75 -3.62 -0.37
N PHE A 61 10.84 -3.90 -1.67
CA PHE A 61 11.22 -2.93 -2.69
C PHE A 61 10.25 -1.76 -2.80
N THR A 62 8.93 -2.00 -2.74
CA THR A 62 7.94 -0.91 -2.68
C THR A 62 8.14 -0.03 -1.44
N ARG A 63 8.54 -0.61 -0.31
CA ARG A 63 8.69 0.13 0.96
C ARG A 63 9.94 1.01 1.02
N THR A 64 10.92 0.81 0.13
CA THR A 64 12.17 1.60 0.18
C THR A 64 12.04 2.99 -0.42
N ASP A 65 11.15 3.18 -1.38
CA ASP A 65 10.94 4.46 -2.07
C ASP A 65 9.46 4.65 -2.44
N GLN A 66 8.99 5.89 -2.38
CA GLN A 66 7.59 6.23 -2.65
C GLN A 66 7.18 5.97 -4.11
N ASP A 67 8.12 6.09 -5.05
CA ASP A 67 7.85 5.92 -6.48
C ASP A 67 7.96 4.44 -6.92
N ASN A 68 8.42 3.56 -6.04
CA ASN A 68 8.57 2.14 -6.34
C ASN A 68 7.24 1.39 -6.32
N ILE A 69 7.05 0.50 -7.30
CA ILE A 69 6.05 -0.57 -7.25
C ILE A 69 6.77 -1.87 -7.55
N GLY A 70 6.88 -2.73 -6.54
CA GLY A 70 7.45 -4.06 -6.67
C GLY A 70 6.58 -4.96 -7.52
N VAL A 71 7.21 -5.69 -8.44
CA VAL A 71 6.56 -6.65 -9.33
C VAL A 71 7.03 -8.06 -8.97
N CYS A 72 6.08 -8.95 -8.66
CA CYS A 72 6.32 -10.36 -8.41
C CYS A 72 5.76 -11.20 -9.58
N ILE A 73 6.58 -12.08 -10.17
CA ILE A 73 6.23 -12.88 -11.35
C ILE A 73 6.35 -14.37 -11.02
N GLY A 74 5.28 -15.13 -11.28
CA GLY A 74 5.21 -16.57 -11.08
C GLY A 74 4.51 -17.29 -12.22
N THR A 75 4.68 -18.61 -12.27
CA THR A 75 3.91 -19.48 -13.18
C THR A 75 2.46 -19.63 -12.70
N SER A 76 1.76 -20.65 -13.18
CA SER A 76 0.41 -21.01 -12.74
C SER A 76 0.38 -21.79 -11.43
N GLY A 77 -0.83 -22.13 -10.98
CA GLY A 77 -1.07 -23.10 -9.92
C GLY A 77 -0.36 -22.73 -8.61
N PRO A 78 0.66 -23.52 -8.18
CA PRO A 78 1.32 -23.33 -6.89
C PRO A 78 1.98 -21.95 -6.74
N ALA A 79 2.46 -21.35 -7.84
CA ALA A 79 3.09 -20.03 -7.74
C ALA A 79 2.07 -18.96 -7.32
N GLY A 80 0.85 -18.99 -7.86
CA GLY A 80 -0.20 -18.07 -7.44
C GLY A 80 -0.56 -18.25 -5.97
N THR A 81 -0.68 -19.51 -5.50
CA THR A 81 -1.00 -19.79 -4.09
C THR A 81 0.13 -19.39 -3.13
N ASP A 82 1.40 -19.49 -3.54
CA ASP A 82 2.55 -19.06 -2.74
C ASP A 82 2.65 -17.52 -2.63
N MET A 83 1.97 -16.76 -3.49
CA MET A 83 1.91 -15.30 -3.40
C MET A 83 0.90 -14.80 -2.38
N ILE A 84 -0.05 -15.63 -1.91
CA ILE A 84 -1.21 -15.20 -1.11
C ILE A 84 -0.78 -14.51 0.19
N THR A 85 0.24 -15.02 0.87
CA THR A 85 0.76 -14.39 2.10
C THR A 85 1.34 -13.00 1.83
N GLY A 86 2.11 -12.83 0.74
CA GLY A 86 2.66 -11.53 0.35
C GLY A 86 1.57 -10.54 -0.08
N LEU A 87 0.53 -11.00 -0.79
CA LEU A 87 -0.64 -10.18 -1.12
C LEU A 87 -1.40 -9.74 0.14
N TYR A 88 -1.62 -10.66 1.09
CA TYR A 88 -2.25 -10.32 2.36
C TYR A 88 -1.43 -9.29 3.15
N SER A 89 -0.12 -9.52 3.29
CA SER A 89 0.82 -8.61 3.97
C SER A 89 0.75 -7.20 3.36
N ALA A 90 0.89 -7.10 2.05
CA ALA A 90 0.82 -5.82 1.34
C ALA A 90 -0.56 -5.14 1.47
N SER A 91 -1.66 -5.91 1.46
CA SER A 91 -3.01 -5.37 1.64
C SER A 91 -3.25 -4.86 3.05
N ALA A 92 -2.80 -5.59 4.06
CA ALA A 92 -2.90 -5.22 5.47
C ALA A 92 -2.18 -3.88 5.71
N ASP A 93 -0.99 -3.72 5.15
CA ASP A 93 -0.12 -2.55 5.36
C ASP A 93 -0.34 -1.42 4.35
N SER A 94 -1.26 -1.60 3.40
CA SER A 94 -1.56 -0.60 2.34
C SER A 94 -0.37 -0.32 1.42
N ILE A 95 0.32 -1.38 1.00
CA ILE A 95 1.52 -1.32 0.15
C ILE A 95 1.16 -1.82 -1.26
N PRO A 96 1.47 -1.05 -2.32
CA PRO A 96 1.21 -1.48 -3.68
C PRO A 96 2.30 -2.44 -4.20
N ILE A 97 1.92 -3.69 -4.44
CA ILE A 97 2.71 -4.63 -5.25
C ILE A 97 1.85 -5.19 -6.39
N LEU A 98 2.50 -5.50 -7.50
CA LEU A 98 1.87 -6.15 -8.64
C LEU A 98 2.33 -7.61 -8.72
N CYS A 99 1.42 -8.55 -8.49
CA CYS A 99 1.66 -9.96 -8.74
C CYS A 99 1.14 -10.36 -10.12
N ILE A 100 1.95 -11.07 -10.88
CA ILE A 100 1.63 -11.56 -12.23
C ILE A 100 1.82 -13.07 -12.25
N THR A 101 0.76 -13.79 -12.60
CA THR A 101 0.78 -15.25 -12.71
C THR A 101 0.54 -15.68 -14.15
N GLY A 102 1.25 -16.71 -14.58
CA GLY A 102 0.87 -17.46 -15.78
C GLY A 102 -0.34 -18.36 -15.48
N GLN A 103 -1.07 -18.79 -16.50
CA GLN A 103 -2.22 -19.67 -16.33
C GLN A 103 -2.34 -20.68 -17.49
N ALA A 104 -3.04 -21.78 -17.24
CA ALA A 104 -3.43 -22.72 -18.29
C ALA A 104 -4.22 -22.01 -19.41
N PRO A 105 -4.23 -22.55 -20.65
CA PRO A 105 -5.00 -21.97 -21.75
C PRO A 105 -6.49 -21.87 -21.42
N ARG A 106 -7.16 -20.81 -21.93
CA ARG A 106 -8.58 -20.52 -21.63
C ARG A 106 -9.51 -21.72 -21.83
N ALA A 107 -9.30 -22.49 -22.90
CA ALA A 107 -10.11 -23.68 -23.23
C ALA A 107 -10.00 -24.85 -22.22
N ARG A 108 -9.13 -24.74 -21.22
CA ARG A 108 -8.81 -25.78 -20.23
C ARG A 108 -8.98 -25.35 -18.77
N LEU A 109 -9.34 -24.09 -18.50
CA LEU A 109 -9.49 -23.55 -17.14
C LEU A 109 -10.45 -24.36 -16.25
N HIS A 110 -11.46 -25.01 -16.85
CA HIS A 110 -12.47 -25.80 -16.13
C HIS A 110 -12.35 -27.30 -16.35
N LYS A 111 -11.14 -27.79 -16.67
CA LYS A 111 -10.88 -29.21 -17.01
C LYS A 111 -9.85 -29.87 -16.10
N GLU A 112 -9.51 -29.26 -14.97
CA GLU A 112 -8.46 -29.74 -14.06
C GLU A 112 -7.12 -29.92 -14.81
N ASP A 113 -6.81 -28.99 -15.72
CA ASP A 113 -5.55 -29.02 -16.48
C ASP A 113 -4.35 -28.86 -15.53
N PHE A 114 -3.20 -29.33 -15.97
CA PHE A 114 -2.00 -29.35 -15.14
C PHE A 114 -1.67 -27.96 -14.57
N GLN A 115 -1.60 -27.86 -13.23
CA GLN A 115 -1.34 -26.62 -12.50
C GLN A 115 -2.32 -25.47 -12.81
N ALA A 116 -3.57 -25.78 -13.17
CA ALA A 116 -4.64 -24.79 -13.26
C ALA A 116 -5.33 -24.62 -11.90
N VAL A 117 -5.41 -23.39 -11.40
CA VAL A 117 -6.13 -23.04 -10.18
C VAL A 117 -6.86 -21.72 -10.40
N ASP A 118 -8.03 -21.55 -9.79
CA ASP A 118 -8.79 -20.30 -9.78
C ASP A 118 -8.15 -19.28 -8.84
N ILE A 119 -6.98 -18.76 -9.25
CA ILE A 119 -6.20 -17.81 -8.46
C ILE A 119 -6.92 -16.47 -8.31
N GLU A 120 -7.75 -16.09 -9.28
CA GLU A 120 -8.57 -14.87 -9.20
C GLU A 120 -9.50 -14.92 -7.99
N SER A 121 -10.25 -16.01 -7.82
CA SER A 121 -11.14 -16.16 -6.66
C SER A 121 -10.39 -16.25 -5.34
N ILE A 122 -9.24 -16.94 -5.31
CA ILE A 122 -8.41 -17.10 -4.10
C ILE A 122 -7.80 -15.77 -3.65
N ALA A 123 -7.29 -14.95 -4.58
CA ALA A 123 -6.60 -13.70 -4.27
C ALA A 123 -7.55 -12.52 -4.03
N LYS A 124 -8.81 -12.60 -4.51
CA LYS A 124 -9.80 -11.52 -4.42
C LYS A 124 -10.00 -10.94 -3.00
N PRO A 125 -10.02 -11.73 -1.90
CA PRO A 125 -10.22 -11.19 -0.55
C PRO A 125 -9.01 -10.43 0.01
N VAL A 126 -7.81 -10.67 -0.54
CA VAL A 126 -6.53 -10.14 -0.04
C VAL A 126 -5.86 -9.18 -1.01
N THR A 127 -6.60 -8.70 -2.02
CA THR A 127 -6.11 -7.73 -3.01
C THR A 127 -7.11 -6.59 -3.21
N LYS A 128 -6.64 -5.46 -3.73
CA LYS A 128 -7.55 -4.41 -4.22
C LYS A 128 -8.26 -4.85 -5.49
N TRP A 129 -7.58 -5.65 -6.30
CA TRP A 129 -8.11 -6.20 -7.54
C TRP A 129 -7.32 -7.46 -7.92
N ALA A 130 -8.03 -8.53 -8.24
CA ALA A 130 -7.51 -9.72 -8.87
C ALA A 130 -8.33 -9.97 -10.14
N THR A 131 -7.67 -10.36 -11.23
CA THR A 131 -8.37 -10.68 -12.49
C THR A 131 -7.61 -11.70 -13.32
N THR A 132 -8.34 -12.57 -14.00
CA THR A 132 -7.85 -13.36 -15.13
C THR A 132 -8.16 -12.63 -16.43
N VAL A 133 -7.13 -12.28 -17.20
CA VAL A 133 -7.32 -11.57 -18.48
C VAL A 133 -7.66 -12.58 -19.57
N LEU A 134 -8.91 -12.58 -20.03
CA LEU A 134 -9.40 -13.57 -21.00
C LEU A 134 -9.26 -13.14 -22.46
N GLU A 135 -8.99 -11.85 -22.73
CA GLU A 135 -8.89 -11.31 -24.08
C GLU A 135 -7.49 -10.68 -24.31
N PRO A 136 -6.71 -11.15 -25.31
CA PRO A 136 -5.38 -10.62 -25.61
C PRO A 136 -5.32 -9.10 -25.71
N ALA A 137 -6.28 -8.49 -26.42
CA ALA A 137 -6.32 -7.04 -26.64
C ALA A 137 -6.55 -6.24 -25.34
N GLN A 138 -7.04 -6.89 -24.27
CA GLN A 138 -7.26 -6.25 -22.97
C GLN A 138 -6.01 -6.25 -22.09
N VAL A 139 -4.97 -7.03 -22.41
CA VAL A 139 -3.76 -7.15 -21.58
C VAL A 139 -3.13 -5.78 -21.28
N PRO A 140 -2.86 -4.89 -22.25
CA PRO A 140 -2.26 -3.58 -21.94
C PRO A 140 -3.15 -2.71 -21.03
N ARG A 141 -4.47 -2.78 -21.21
CA ARG A 141 -5.44 -2.04 -20.40
C ARG A 141 -5.59 -2.62 -18.99
N ALA A 142 -5.47 -3.93 -18.83
CA ALA A 142 -5.47 -4.56 -17.51
C ALA A 142 -4.27 -4.08 -16.68
N PHE A 143 -3.08 -4.00 -17.29
CA PHE A 143 -1.89 -3.45 -16.63
C PHE A 143 -2.07 -1.95 -16.32
N GLN A 144 -2.55 -1.15 -17.27
CA GLN A 144 -2.86 0.27 -17.05
C GLN A 144 -3.79 0.47 -15.83
N LYS A 145 -4.87 -0.32 -15.77
CA LYS A 145 -5.84 -0.30 -14.68
C LYS A 145 -5.21 -0.75 -13.36
N ALA A 146 -4.34 -1.76 -13.38
CA ALA A 146 -3.62 -2.20 -12.17
C ALA A 146 -2.82 -1.07 -11.54
N PHE A 147 -2.03 -0.33 -12.33
CA PHE A 147 -1.26 0.81 -11.83
C PHE A 147 -2.15 1.91 -11.28
N HIS A 148 -3.26 2.23 -11.95
CA HIS A 148 -4.24 3.17 -11.43
C HIS A 148 -4.77 2.72 -10.06
N ILE A 149 -5.19 1.45 -9.93
CA ILE A 149 -5.74 0.91 -8.68
C ILE A 149 -4.70 0.91 -7.57
N MET A 150 -3.47 0.47 -7.85
CA MET A 150 -2.39 0.44 -6.87
C MET A 150 -2.06 1.83 -6.31
N ARG A 151 -2.10 2.88 -7.15
CA ARG A 151 -1.76 4.27 -6.77
C ARG A 151 -2.93 5.07 -6.19
N SER A 152 -4.17 4.67 -6.44
CA SER A 152 -5.37 5.47 -6.10
C SER A 152 -5.95 5.14 -4.74
N GLY A 153 -6.39 6.17 -4.01
CA GLY A 153 -6.98 6.05 -2.68
C GLY A 153 -6.00 5.44 -1.68
N ARG A 154 -6.47 4.45 -0.91
CA ARG A 154 -5.59 3.61 -0.07
C ARG A 154 -4.79 2.68 -0.99
N PRO A 155 -3.44 2.76 -1.04
CA PRO A 155 -2.65 1.86 -1.87
C PRO A 155 -2.81 0.40 -1.43
N GLY A 156 -2.50 -0.54 -2.31
CA GLY A 156 -2.62 -1.96 -2.01
C GLY A 156 -2.37 -2.83 -3.24
N PRO A 157 -2.29 -4.14 -3.05
CA PRO A 157 -1.78 -5.05 -4.07
C PRO A 157 -2.82 -5.39 -5.14
N VAL A 158 -2.32 -5.76 -6.31
CA VAL A 158 -3.10 -6.23 -7.46
C VAL A 158 -2.51 -7.55 -7.97
N LEU A 159 -3.38 -8.47 -8.40
CA LEU A 159 -2.99 -9.68 -9.10
C LEU A 159 -3.56 -9.70 -10.53
N ILE A 160 -2.71 -9.97 -11.52
CA ILE A 160 -3.10 -10.22 -12.90
C ILE A 160 -2.71 -11.65 -13.27
N ASP A 161 -3.71 -12.46 -13.63
CA ASP A 161 -3.54 -13.83 -14.10
C ASP A 161 -3.66 -13.89 -15.64
N LEU A 162 -2.69 -14.55 -16.28
CA LEU A 162 -2.50 -14.51 -17.74
C LEU A 162 -2.50 -15.92 -18.35
N PRO A 163 -3.58 -16.36 -19.00
CA PRO A 163 -3.62 -17.60 -19.76
C PRO A 163 -2.53 -17.65 -20.84
N LEU A 164 -1.90 -18.81 -21.02
CA LEU A 164 -0.79 -18.98 -21.96
C LEU A 164 -1.16 -18.59 -23.40
N ASP A 165 -2.37 -18.93 -23.85
CA ASP A 165 -2.85 -18.59 -25.19
C ASP A 165 -3.16 -17.09 -25.35
N VAL A 166 -3.50 -16.41 -24.25
CA VAL A 166 -3.68 -14.95 -24.22
C VAL A 166 -2.34 -14.24 -24.36
N GLN A 167 -1.31 -14.71 -23.65
CA GLN A 167 0.04 -14.12 -23.72
C GLN A 167 0.64 -14.18 -25.13
N LEU A 168 0.40 -15.28 -25.84
CA LEU A 168 1.02 -15.57 -27.14
C LEU A 168 0.29 -14.96 -28.33
N ALA A 169 -0.97 -14.55 -28.17
CA ALA A 169 -1.77 -13.99 -29.25
C ALA A 169 -1.23 -12.63 -29.71
N GLU A 170 -1.32 -12.38 -31.02
CA GLU A 170 -0.97 -11.09 -31.61
C GLU A 170 -2.11 -10.07 -31.43
N ILE A 171 -1.73 -8.84 -31.12
CA ILE A 171 -2.62 -7.70 -30.98
C ILE A 171 -2.06 -6.50 -31.74
N GLU A 172 -2.93 -5.54 -32.05
CA GLU A 172 -2.52 -4.21 -32.49
C GLU A 172 -2.38 -3.32 -31.27
N PHE A 173 -1.17 -2.83 -31.01
CA PHE A 173 -0.89 -1.95 -29.89
C PHE A 173 0.20 -0.93 -30.28
N ASP A 174 0.03 0.30 -29.79
CA ASP A 174 0.99 1.37 -29.98
C ASP A 174 1.36 1.95 -28.61
N ILE A 175 2.60 1.69 -28.18
CA ILE A 175 3.11 2.13 -26.89
C ILE A 175 3.25 3.66 -26.82
N ASP A 176 3.41 4.35 -27.96
CA ASP A 176 3.53 5.81 -27.97
C ASP A 176 2.18 6.47 -27.69
N SER A 177 1.07 5.75 -27.93
CA SER A 177 -0.29 6.17 -27.59
C SER A 177 -0.69 5.85 -26.14
N TYR A 178 0.14 5.07 -25.42
CA TYR A 178 -0.15 4.68 -24.05
C TYR A 178 0.11 5.83 -23.09
N GLU A 179 -0.85 6.18 -22.25
CA GLU A 179 -0.68 7.15 -21.17
C GLU A 179 -1.08 6.56 -19.81
N PRO A 180 -0.26 6.71 -18.75
CA PRO A 180 -0.67 6.33 -17.40
C PRO A 180 -1.95 7.04 -16.97
N LEU A 181 -2.83 6.32 -16.28
CA LEU A 181 -4.03 6.94 -15.73
C LEU A 181 -3.70 7.74 -14.47
N ALA A 182 -4.26 8.94 -14.35
CA ALA A 182 -4.11 9.77 -13.17
C ALA A 182 -4.65 9.03 -11.92
N ALA A 183 -3.88 9.05 -10.83
CA ALA A 183 -4.30 8.43 -9.58
C ALA A 183 -5.36 9.29 -8.88
N PHE A 184 -6.43 8.66 -8.41
CA PHE A 184 -7.48 9.32 -7.63
C PHE A 184 -7.04 9.49 -6.17
N LYS A 185 -7.09 10.71 -5.64
CA LYS A 185 -6.71 11.05 -4.27
C LYS A 185 -7.69 12.10 -3.72
N PRO A 186 -8.48 11.79 -2.67
CA PRO A 186 -9.38 12.79 -2.06
C PRO A 186 -8.60 13.93 -1.41
N SER A 187 -9.16 15.13 -1.44
CA SER A 187 -8.59 16.32 -0.79
C SER A 187 -9.53 16.92 0.26
N ALA A 188 -8.97 17.37 1.39
CA ALA A 188 -9.72 18.11 2.41
C ALA A 188 -10.02 19.52 1.93
N SER A 189 -11.20 20.04 2.27
CA SER A 189 -11.55 21.45 2.03
C SER A 189 -10.87 22.35 3.07
N ARG A 190 -10.72 23.64 2.74
CA ARG A 190 -10.19 24.63 3.67
C ARG A 190 -11.00 24.70 4.97
N GLU A 191 -12.32 24.69 4.87
CA GLU A 191 -13.23 24.72 6.03
C GLU A 191 -13.01 23.53 6.97
N GLN A 192 -12.75 22.33 6.43
CA GLN A 192 -12.44 21.15 7.22
C GLN A 192 -11.11 21.30 7.97
N VAL A 193 -10.10 21.91 7.33
CA VAL A 193 -8.80 22.17 7.94
C VAL A 193 -8.89 23.25 9.01
N GLU A 194 -9.63 24.34 8.77
CA GLU A 194 -9.81 25.42 9.77
C GLU A 194 -10.52 24.88 11.01
N LYS A 195 -11.59 24.09 10.85
CA LYS A 195 -12.27 23.43 11.96
C LYS A 195 -11.33 22.52 12.76
N ALA A 196 -10.43 21.81 12.09
CA ALA A 196 -9.43 20.97 12.74
C ALA A 196 -8.42 21.79 13.57
N LEU A 197 -8.00 22.94 13.07
CA LEU A 197 -7.09 23.85 13.76
C LEU A 197 -7.76 24.53 14.96
N ASP A 198 -9.03 24.90 14.86
CA ASP A 198 -9.80 25.46 15.98
C ASP A 198 -9.89 24.46 17.16
N MET A 199 -10.15 23.18 16.84
CA MET A 199 -10.15 22.11 17.84
C MET A 199 -8.76 21.91 18.46
N LEU A 200 -7.69 22.01 17.66
CA LEU A 200 -6.33 21.91 18.15
C LEU A 200 -5.98 23.07 19.09
N ALA A 201 -6.34 24.31 18.72
CA ALA A 201 -6.07 25.52 19.49
C ALA A 201 -6.83 25.56 20.83
N ALA A 202 -8.02 24.95 20.89
CA ALA A 202 -8.79 24.82 22.12
C ALA A 202 -8.29 23.73 23.08
N SER A 203 -7.30 22.92 22.67
CA SER A 203 -6.77 21.80 23.45
C SER A 203 -5.69 22.23 24.44
N GLU A 204 -5.74 21.71 25.67
CA GLU A 204 -4.71 21.97 26.68
C GLU A 204 -3.48 21.04 26.55
N LYS A 205 -3.67 19.82 26.06
CA LYS A 205 -2.62 18.77 25.96
C LYS A 205 -2.77 17.94 24.68
N PRO A 206 -2.63 18.56 23.50
CA PRO A 206 -2.75 17.85 22.23
C PRO A 206 -1.58 16.91 22.00
N VAL A 207 -1.84 15.83 21.26
CA VAL A 207 -0.82 14.92 20.72
C VAL A 207 -1.18 14.58 19.27
N ILE A 208 -0.17 14.53 18.40
CA ILE A 208 -0.30 14.03 17.03
C ILE A 208 0.11 12.55 17.02
N VAL A 209 -0.75 11.67 16.51
CA VAL A 209 -0.40 10.29 16.21
C VAL A 209 -0.19 10.12 14.72
N SER A 210 1.04 9.79 14.31
CA SER A 210 1.42 9.67 12.89
C SER A 210 1.51 8.21 12.45
N GLY A 211 0.67 7.83 11.50
CA GLY A 211 0.66 6.49 10.91
C GLY A 211 1.48 6.36 9.63
N GLY A 212 1.54 5.14 9.08
CA GLY A 212 2.22 4.86 7.79
C GLY A 212 1.66 5.65 6.60
N GLY A 213 0.44 6.17 6.70
CA GLY A 213 -0.13 7.08 5.69
C GLY A 213 0.69 8.35 5.47
N VAL A 214 1.42 8.83 6.47
CA VAL A 214 2.33 9.98 6.33
C VAL A 214 3.49 9.64 5.40
N ILE A 215 4.06 8.44 5.57
CA ILE A 215 5.17 7.93 4.75
C ILE A 215 4.69 7.63 3.33
N ASN A 216 3.58 6.90 3.18
CA ASN A 216 2.99 6.59 1.86
C ASN A 216 2.68 7.86 1.05
N ALA A 217 2.43 8.97 1.74
CA ALA A 217 2.18 10.24 1.11
C ALA A 217 3.39 11.14 0.91
N GLY A 218 4.58 10.75 1.38
CA GLY A 218 5.76 11.61 1.31
C GLY A 218 5.52 12.94 2.04
N ALA A 219 4.76 12.92 3.14
CA ALA A 219 4.37 14.10 3.90
C ALA A 219 5.17 14.26 5.20
N SER A 220 6.28 13.53 5.34
CA SER A 220 7.17 13.56 6.51
C SER A 220 7.60 15.00 6.86
N ASP A 221 8.11 15.75 5.89
CA ASP A 221 8.60 17.11 6.09
C ASP A 221 7.47 18.09 6.47
N LEU A 222 6.28 17.91 5.87
CA LEU A 222 5.11 18.74 6.18
C LEU A 222 4.55 18.46 7.58
N LEU A 223 4.53 17.19 7.99
CA LEU A 223 4.15 16.83 9.35
C LEU A 223 5.12 17.42 10.37
N GLN A 224 6.42 17.35 10.08
CA GLN A 224 7.45 17.94 10.92
C GLN A 224 7.26 19.45 11.04
N GLN A 225 7.14 20.16 9.92
CA GLN A 225 6.87 21.59 9.91
C GLN A 225 5.61 21.94 10.70
N PHE A 226 4.53 21.17 10.54
CA PHE A 226 3.29 21.37 11.29
C PHE A 226 3.49 21.18 12.80
N ALA A 227 4.20 20.13 13.22
CA ALA A 227 4.49 19.88 14.63
C ALA A 227 5.38 20.98 15.24
N GLU A 228 6.37 21.48 14.50
CA GLU A 228 7.25 22.58 14.93
C GLU A 228 6.48 23.90 15.09
N LEU A 229 5.60 24.22 14.14
CA LEU A 229 4.78 25.44 14.19
C LEU A 229 3.77 25.41 15.34
N THR A 230 3.23 24.25 15.66
CA THR A 230 2.19 24.09 16.69
C THR A 230 2.76 23.76 18.07
N GLY A 231 4.02 23.32 18.15
CA GLY A 231 4.64 22.84 19.39
C GLY A 231 4.02 21.54 19.94
N VAL A 232 3.27 20.81 19.10
CA VAL A 232 2.52 19.62 19.53
C VAL A 232 3.41 18.39 19.46
N PRO A 233 3.52 17.59 20.54
CA PRO A 233 4.31 16.36 20.52
C PRO A 233 3.72 15.33 19.54
N VAL A 234 4.61 14.59 18.88
CA VAL A 234 4.25 13.55 17.90
C VAL A 234 4.61 12.17 18.44
N ILE A 235 3.70 11.22 18.25
CA ILE A 235 3.87 9.80 18.57
C ILE A 235 3.65 9.00 17.29
N PRO A 236 4.67 8.34 16.73
CA PRO A 236 4.50 7.52 15.54
C PRO A 236 3.93 6.14 15.90
N THR A 237 3.13 5.58 14.99
CA THR A 237 2.78 4.14 15.03
C THR A 237 3.99 3.31 14.58
N LEU A 238 3.92 1.98 14.70
CA LEU A 238 4.97 1.10 14.17
C LEU A 238 5.23 1.37 12.68
N MET A 239 4.15 1.51 11.92
CA MET A 239 4.19 1.82 10.49
C MET A 239 4.64 3.24 10.17
N GLY A 240 4.54 4.18 11.13
CA GLY A 240 5.02 5.55 10.99
C GLY A 240 6.42 5.78 11.60
N TRP A 241 7.05 4.74 12.16
CA TRP A 241 8.17 4.91 13.09
C TRP A 241 9.44 5.50 12.45
N ALA A 242 9.63 5.34 11.14
CA ALA A 242 10.76 5.92 10.43
C ALA A 242 10.85 7.47 10.56
N LEU A 243 9.74 8.14 10.91
CA LEU A 243 9.69 9.59 11.17
C LEU A 243 10.48 10.02 12.41
N SER A 244 10.69 9.12 13.37
CA SER A 244 11.31 9.43 14.68
C SER A 244 12.83 9.65 14.60
N LEU A 245 13.50 9.23 13.52
CA LEU A 245 14.97 9.26 13.44
C LEU A 245 15.54 10.61 12.96
N MET A 246 14.70 11.56 12.55
CA MET A 246 15.18 12.82 11.98
C MET A 246 15.36 13.99 12.95
N ILE A 247 14.71 14.05 14.14
CA ILE A 247 14.85 15.19 15.06
C ILE A 247 14.68 14.78 16.54
N MET A 248 15.67 15.09 17.39
CA MET A 248 15.76 14.68 18.80
C MET A 248 15.06 15.59 19.84
N ASN A 249 14.47 16.72 19.47
CA ASN A 249 14.11 17.74 20.49
C ASN A 249 12.66 17.75 20.99
N SER A 250 11.74 16.95 20.43
CA SER A 250 10.30 17.00 20.80
C SER A 250 9.50 15.70 20.67
N TRP A 251 10.15 14.54 20.44
CA TRP A 251 9.46 13.27 20.20
C TRP A 251 9.39 12.38 21.45
N LEU A 252 8.20 11.83 21.73
CA LEU A 252 8.01 10.79 22.74
C LEU A 252 8.17 9.41 22.09
N ALA A 253 8.98 8.54 22.70
CA ALA A 253 9.29 7.21 22.17
C ALA A 253 8.07 6.27 22.12
N TRP A 254 8.15 5.27 21.22
CA TRP A 254 7.15 4.23 20.96
C TRP A 254 6.68 3.49 22.22
N LEU A 255 5.36 3.25 22.33
CA LEU A 255 4.72 2.53 23.43
C LEU A 255 3.92 1.32 22.90
N GLY A 256 4.51 0.12 22.94
CA GLY A 256 3.85 -1.14 22.58
C GLY A 256 4.09 -2.28 23.58
N TYR A 257 3.10 -3.17 23.72
CA TYR A 257 2.93 -4.14 24.83
C TYR A 257 3.95 -5.29 24.87
N LYS A 258 4.78 -5.48 23.84
CA LYS A 258 5.98 -6.34 23.90
C LYS A 258 7.15 -5.80 23.06
N ARG A 259 7.82 -4.78 23.59
CA ARG A 259 9.29 -4.73 23.84
C ARG A 259 9.64 -3.31 24.31
N ARG A 260 9.81 -3.18 25.64
CA ARG A 260 10.12 -1.96 26.39
C ARG A 260 11.19 -1.09 25.72
N ILE A 261 10.89 0.19 25.51
CA ILE A 261 11.73 1.32 25.97
C ILE A 261 10.79 2.37 26.58
N VAL A 262 10.89 2.56 27.89
CA VAL A 262 10.28 3.69 28.60
C VAL A 262 11.42 4.63 28.97
N THR A 263 11.29 5.90 28.63
CA THR A 263 11.86 6.98 29.45
C THR A 263 10.93 8.18 29.43
N VAL A 264 9.90 8.13 30.30
CA VAL A 264 9.26 9.33 30.84
C VAL A 264 9.86 9.54 32.23
N THR A 265 10.97 10.28 32.31
CA THR A 265 11.50 10.77 33.58
C THR A 265 10.68 11.98 34.02
N GLY A 266 9.57 11.69 34.70
CA GLY A 266 8.70 12.68 35.32
C GLY A 266 7.40 12.01 35.72
N ARG A 267 7.02 12.08 36.99
CA ARG A 267 5.78 11.48 37.54
C ARG A 267 4.54 11.99 36.79
N CYS A 268 4.16 11.30 35.71
CA CYS A 268 2.89 11.47 35.03
C CYS A 268 2.23 10.09 34.94
N LEU A 269 1.33 9.82 35.88
CA LEU A 269 0.36 8.73 35.81
C LEU A 269 -0.65 9.09 34.72
N ILE A 270 -0.36 8.76 33.47
CA ILE A 270 -1.31 8.91 32.37
C ILE A 270 -1.38 7.56 31.63
N PRO A 271 -2.52 6.86 31.63
CA PRO A 271 -2.70 5.66 30.82
C PRO A 271 -3.07 6.08 29.40
N ILE A 272 -2.17 5.93 28.43
CA ILE A 272 -2.44 6.16 27.00
C ILE A 272 -1.85 4.97 26.23
N LEU A 273 -2.72 4.26 25.48
CA LEU A 273 -2.35 3.14 24.60
C LEU A 273 -2.86 3.42 23.16
N CYS A 274 -2.16 2.87 22.16
CA CYS A 274 -2.02 3.33 20.78
C CYS A 274 -3.16 2.92 19.81
N LEU A 275 -3.29 3.60 18.67
CA LEU A 275 -4.17 3.21 17.55
C LEU A 275 -3.41 3.35 16.22
N GLU A 276 -3.05 2.22 15.62
CA GLU A 276 -2.45 2.12 14.29
C GLU A 276 -3.48 2.52 13.22
N SER A 277 -3.07 3.31 12.21
CA SER A 277 -3.83 3.62 10.97
C SER A 277 -5.26 3.05 10.92
N VAL A 278 -6.22 3.70 11.59
CA VAL A 278 -7.42 2.97 12.07
C VAL A 278 -8.44 2.70 10.97
N ILE A 279 -8.28 1.55 10.30
CA ILE A 279 -9.34 0.55 10.30
C ILE A 279 -9.21 -0.19 11.63
N ALA A 280 -10.29 -0.30 12.40
CA ALA A 280 -10.25 -0.98 13.69
C ALA A 280 -9.86 -2.46 13.49
N LEU A 281 -8.60 -2.80 13.76
CA LEU A 281 -8.16 -4.19 13.86
C LEU A 281 -8.23 -4.61 15.34
N PRO A 282 -8.80 -5.79 15.65
CA PRO A 282 -9.08 -6.23 17.02
C PRO A 282 -7.85 -6.65 17.84
N ILE A 283 -6.63 -6.45 17.31
CA ILE A 283 -5.40 -6.88 17.97
C ILE A 283 -5.04 -5.98 19.18
N ASP A 284 -5.55 -4.74 19.25
CA ASP A 284 -5.10 -3.75 20.26
C ASP A 284 -6.19 -2.96 21.02
N THR A 285 -7.48 -3.34 20.95
CA THR A 285 -8.52 -2.62 21.71
C THR A 285 -9.35 -3.52 22.64
N PRO A 286 -8.86 -3.87 23.84
CA PRO A 286 -9.74 -4.26 24.92
C PRO A 286 -10.55 -3.03 25.34
N GLY A 287 -11.83 -2.97 24.97
CA GLY A 287 -12.77 -1.94 25.40
C GLY A 287 -12.66 -0.60 24.66
N LEU A 288 -13.28 -0.50 23.48
CA LEU A 288 -13.44 0.78 22.76
C LEU A 288 -14.06 1.88 23.64
N SER A 289 -14.90 1.51 24.61
CA SER A 289 -15.57 2.40 25.54
C SER A 289 -14.65 3.00 26.60
N THR A 290 -13.53 2.33 26.94
CA THR A 290 -12.59 2.83 27.96
C THR A 290 -11.62 3.88 27.40
N PHE A 291 -11.48 3.91 26.07
CA PHE A 291 -10.55 4.76 25.31
C PHE A 291 -11.01 6.21 25.15
N THR A 292 -12.32 6.43 24.90
CA THR A 292 -12.88 7.77 24.56
C THR A 292 -13.41 8.56 25.75
N LEU A 293 -13.34 8.02 26.97
CA LEU A 293 -14.02 8.59 28.15
C LEU A 293 -13.62 10.03 28.51
N LYS A 294 -12.50 10.54 28.00
CA LYS A 294 -12.01 11.92 28.29
C LYS A 294 -11.40 12.65 27.09
N ALA A 295 -11.56 12.13 25.87
CA ALA A 295 -10.89 12.70 24.70
C ALA A 295 -11.81 12.87 23.49
N GLU A 296 -11.85 14.08 22.92
CA GLU A 296 -12.37 14.29 21.58
C GLU A 296 -11.33 13.80 20.57
N SER A 297 -11.78 13.00 19.59
CA SER A 297 -10.90 12.42 18.57
C SER A 297 -11.15 13.10 17.24
N LEU A 298 -10.10 13.67 16.66
CA LEU A 298 -10.11 14.20 15.31
C LEU A 298 -9.23 13.34 14.42
N PHE A 299 -9.81 12.80 13.35
CA PHE A 299 -9.09 12.08 12.32
C PHE A 299 -8.80 13.05 11.19
N ILE A 300 -7.56 13.53 11.10
CA ILE A 300 -7.11 14.38 10.02
C ILE A 300 -6.52 13.49 8.93
N LEU A 301 -6.79 13.78 7.67
CA LEU A 301 -5.98 13.26 6.58
C LEU A 301 -5.02 14.34 6.12
N ILE A 302 -3.72 14.20 6.39
CA ILE A 302 -2.69 15.16 5.94
C ILE A 302 -2.50 14.97 4.43
N LEU A 303 -2.38 16.07 3.70
CA LEU A 303 -2.22 16.08 2.25
C LEU A 303 -0.99 16.91 1.90
N ASN A 304 -0.11 16.38 1.06
CA ASN A 304 1.04 17.12 0.55
C ASN A 304 0.67 17.87 -0.74
N PRO A 305 0.69 19.23 -0.77
CA PRO A 305 0.33 20.01 -1.96
C PRO A 305 1.45 20.08 -3.02
N ARG A 306 2.70 19.73 -2.67
CA ARG A 306 3.80 19.66 -3.66
C ARG A 306 3.86 18.31 -4.37
N ARG A 307 3.36 17.25 -3.74
CA ARG A 307 3.24 15.91 -4.32
C ARG A 307 1.99 15.23 -3.75
N LEU A 308 0.91 15.31 -4.53
CA LEU A 308 -0.45 14.84 -4.24
C LEU A 308 -0.45 13.44 -3.61
N ALA A 309 -0.65 13.30 -2.30
CA ALA A 309 -0.84 12.00 -1.65
C ALA A 309 -1.62 12.09 -0.33
N VAL A 310 -2.23 10.96 0.07
CA VAL A 310 -3.27 10.84 1.11
C VAL A 310 -2.67 10.24 2.39
N CYS A 311 -2.50 11.04 3.45
CA CYS A 311 -2.14 10.54 4.78
C CYS A 311 -3.37 10.44 5.66
N SER A 312 -3.37 9.59 6.69
CA SER A 312 -4.18 9.81 7.89
C SER A 312 -3.27 10.09 9.09
N ALA A 313 -3.61 11.11 9.87
CA ALA A 313 -3.01 11.51 11.14
C ALA A 313 -4.13 11.74 12.16
N ARG A 314 -4.03 11.13 13.33
CA ARG A 314 -5.03 11.32 14.37
C ARG A 314 -4.55 12.37 15.35
N ILE A 315 -5.37 13.39 15.61
CA ILE A 315 -5.18 14.29 16.75
C ILE A 315 -6.11 13.78 17.87
N SER A 316 -5.52 13.41 19.00
CA SER A 316 -6.28 13.05 20.21
C SER A 316 -6.21 14.23 21.19
N VAL A 317 -7.39 14.73 21.59
CA VAL A 317 -7.55 15.92 22.44
C VAL A 317 -8.11 15.48 23.79
N LEU A 318 -7.37 15.61 24.90
CA LEU A 318 -7.90 15.38 26.26
C LEU A 318 -8.38 16.69 26.89
N PHE A 319 -9.61 16.71 27.42
CA PHE A 319 -10.13 17.82 28.24
C PHE A 319 -10.13 17.48 29.74
N PRO A 320 -9.86 18.43 30.65
CA PRO A 320 -10.18 18.26 32.06
C PRO A 320 -11.70 18.36 32.29
N MET A 321 -12.26 17.47 33.12
CA MET A 321 -13.68 17.52 33.49
C MET A 321 -14.02 18.88 34.12
N ARG A 322 -14.95 19.63 33.50
CA ARG A 322 -15.74 20.61 34.27
C ARG A 322 -16.49 19.82 35.34
N LYS A 323 -16.17 20.06 36.61
CA LYS A 323 -17.03 19.62 37.73
C LYS A 323 -18.41 20.24 37.50
N GLN A 324 -19.34 19.49 36.92
CA GLN A 324 -20.76 19.77 37.13
C GLN A 324 -21.00 19.62 38.63
N ARG A 325 -21.17 20.75 39.33
CA ARG A 325 -21.82 20.74 40.62
C ARG A 325 -23.25 20.27 40.35
N LEU A 326 -23.54 19.03 40.73
CA LEU A 326 -24.91 18.59 40.92
C LEU A 326 -25.47 19.44 42.07
N SER A 327 -26.41 20.33 41.76
CA SER A 327 -27.39 20.88 42.69
C SER A 327 -28.58 19.94 42.78
#